data_AF-A0A923HWS6-F1
#
_entry.id   AF-A0A923HWS6-F1
#
_cell.length_a   1.000
_cell.length_b   1.000
_cell.length_c   1.000
_cell.angle_alpha   90.00
_cell.angle_beta   90.00
_cell.angle_gamma   90.00
#
_symmetry.space_group_name_H-M   'P 1'
#
loop_
_entity.id
_entity.type
_entity.pdbx_description
1 polymer ?
#
loop_
_entity_poly.entity_id
_entity_poly.type
_entity_poly.pdbx_seq_one_letter_code
_entity_poly.pdbx_strand_id
1 'polypeptide(L)'
;MTEEILAQYVAAIRSAVIADPKHERPVGDVGNITLLHFFGYNVSNGGFAQLIFNAQGQYMQEFEDMLLTSGSLISHQYYVQAIRECLDDRENFDQFMNSDFVSPNALKDRLHLLTVEYFRAGGDLMKEASDYFLKIQPKVESWIASHA
;
A
#
# COMPACT_ATOMS: atom_id res chain seq x y z
N MET A 1 7.42 12.05 8.29
CA MET A 1 6.93 12.31 6.92
C MET A 1 5.42 12.53 6.97
N THR A 2 4.85 13.42 6.15
CA THR A 2 3.38 13.58 6.06
C THR A 2 2.83 12.88 4.82
N GLU A 3 1.58 12.42 4.90
CA GLU A 3 0.85 11.83 3.77
C GLU A 3 0.75 12.79 2.58
N GLU A 4 0.62 14.09 2.84
CA GLU A 4 0.54 15.13 1.82
C GLU A 4 1.81 15.21 0.95
N ILE A 5 3.00 15.15 1.57
CA ILE A 5 4.26 15.15 0.82
C ILE A 5 4.30 13.93 -0.09
N LEU A 6 3.97 12.75 0.44
CA LEU A 6 4.00 11.51 -0.34
C LEU A 6 3.01 11.56 -1.52
N ALA A 7 1.81 12.12 -1.30
CA ALA A 7 0.82 12.33 -2.34
C ALA A 7 1.32 13.23 -3.47
N GLN A 8 2.08 14.29 -3.16
CA GLN A 8 2.69 15.17 -4.16
C GLN A 8 3.70 14.41 -5.05
N TYR A 9 4.58 13.60 -4.45
CA TYR A 9 5.50 12.76 -5.23
C TYR A 9 4.76 11.78 -6.13
N VAL A 10 3.72 11.13 -5.62
CA VAL A 10 2.92 10.18 -6.40
C VAL A 10 2.21 10.86 -7.56
N ALA A 11 1.67 12.07 -7.35
CA ALA A 11 1.05 12.85 -8.41
C ALA A 11 2.07 13.23 -9.51
N ALA A 12 3.28 13.63 -9.13
CA ALA A 12 4.36 13.93 -10.07
C ALA A 12 4.81 12.69 -10.85
N ILE A 13 5.02 11.56 -10.16
CA ILE A 13 5.35 10.27 -10.80
C ILE A 13 4.27 9.87 -11.79
N ARG A 14 2.99 9.95 -11.39
CA ARG A 14 1.87 9.61 -12.27
C ARG A 14 1.82 10.50 -13.50
N SER A 15 2.07 11.80 -13.34
CA SER A 15 2.08 12.75 -14.45
C SER A 15 3.19 12.43 -15.46
N ALA A 16 4.39 12.10 -14.96
CA ALA A 16 5.52 11.67 -15.79
C ALA A 16 5.23 10.37 -16.56
N VAL A 17 4.64 9.36 -15.91
CA VAL A 17 4.26 8.09 -16.57
C VAL A 17 3.17 8.30 -17.63
N ILE A 18 2.20 9.19 -17.39
CA ILE A 18 1.15 9.48 -18.38
C ILE A 18 1.71 10.22 -19.61
N ALA A 19 2.71 11.08 -19.41
CA ALA A 19 3.32 11.85 -20.48
C ALA A 19 4.10 10.98 -21.48
N ASP A 20 4.64 9.84 -21.04
CA ASP A 20 5.29 8.85 -21.90
C ASP A 20 4.57 7.48 -21.82
N PRO A 21 3.64 7.17 -22.73
CA PRO A 21 2.91 5.90 -22.71
C PRO A 21 3.77 4.66 -23.00
N LYS A 22 5.07 4.83 -23.33
CA LYS A 22 6.03 3.72 -23.41
C LYS A 22 6.71 3.43 -22.07
N HIS A 23 6.55 4.30 -21.07
CA HIS A 23 7.08 4.07 -19.74
C HIS A 23 6.28 3.01 -19.01
N GLU A 24 6.95 1.92 -18.71
CA GLU A 24 6.48 0.97 -17.71
C GLU A 24 6.42 1.66 -16.34
N ARG A 25 5.57 1.13 -15.46
CA ARG A 25 5.49 1.58 -14.08
C ARG A 25 6.90 1.58 -13.47
N PRO A 26 7.32 2.67 -12.78
CA PRO A 26 8.61 2.68 -12.13
C PRO A 26 8.71 1.59 -11.05
N VAL A 27 9.86 0.93 -10.99
CA VAL A 27 10.22 -0.10 -10.02
C VAL A 27 11.25 0.42 -9.02
N GLY A 28 11.58 -0.38 -8.00
CA GLY A 28 12.57 -0.02 -6.99
C GLY A 28 12.14 1.18 -6.16
N ASP A 29 13.08 2.06 -5.80
CA ASP A 29 12.85 3.20 -4.90
C ASP A 29 11.68 4.10 -5.36
N VAL A 30 11.56 4.38 -6.66
CA VAL A 30 10.47 5.22 -7.20
C VAL A 30 9.13 4.47 -7.14
N GLY A 31 9.11 3.18 -7.48
CA GLY A 31 7.92 2.33 -7.38
C GLY A 31 7.43 2.18 -5.94
N ASN A 32 8.37 2.10 -4.99
CA ASN A 32 8.08 1.98 -3.57
C ASN A 32 7.36 3.20 -3.00
N ILE A 33 7.61 4.40 -3.51
CA ILE A 33 6.85 5.60 -3.14
C ILE A 33 5.36 5.46 -3.48
N THR A 34 5.05 4.94 -4.67
CA THR A 34 3.66 4.69 -5.08
C THR A 34 3.01 3.61 -4.22
N LEU A 35 3.75 2.54 -3.88
CA LEU A 35 3.26 1.46 -3.01
C LEU A 35 3.02 1.96 -1.57
N LEU A 36 3.96 2.71 -0.99
CA LEU A 36 3.83 3.30 0.34
C LEU A 36 2.59 4.17 0.45
N HIS A 37 2.36 5.03 -0.55
CA HIS A 37 1.18 5.88 -0.59
C HIS A 37 -0.09 5.06 -0.73
N PHE A 38 -0.13 4.10 -1.66
CA PHE A 38 -1.31 3.27 -1.87
C PHE A 38 -1.64 2.45 -0.62
N PHE A 39 -0.65 1.83 0.00
CA PHE A 39 -0.83 1.08 1.23
C PHE A 39 -1.33 1.98 2.35
N GLY A 40 -0.60 3.05 2.64
CA GLY A 40 -0.90 3.97 3.73
C GLY A 40 -2.28 4.57 3.59
N TYR A 41 -2.64 5.07 2.40
CA TYR A 41 -3.94 5.65 2.12
C TYR A 41 -5.07 4.63 2.36
N ASN A 42 -4.96 3.42 1.81
CA ASN A 42 -6.04 2.43 1.91
C ASN A 42 -6.21 1.91 3.34
N VAL A 43 -5.11 1.60 4.04
CA VAL A 43 -5.18 1.11 5.43
C VAL A 43 -5.71 2.19 6.37
N SER A 44 -5.30 3.46 6.19
CA SER A 44 -5.81 4.57 7.01
C SER A 44 -7.29 4.88 6.78
N ASN A 45 -7.81 4.73 5.56
CA ASN A 45 -9.18 5.12 5.23
C ASN A 45 -10.21 3.99 5.37
N GLY A 46 -9.82 2.73 5.13
CA GLY A 46 -10.74 1.59 5.20
C GLY A 46 -10.08 0.28 5.57
N GLY A 47 -8.87 0.34 6.14
CA GLY A 47 -8.16 -0.82 6.65
C GLY A 47 -7.64 -1.77 5.59
N PHE A 48 -7.24 -2.95 6.06
CA PHE A 48 -6.75 -4.02 5.18
C PHE A 48 -7.81 -4.49 4.18
N ALA A 49 -9.10 -4.44 4.55
CA ALA A 49 -10.19 -4.74 3.62
C ALA A 49 -10.16 -3.81 2.39
N GLN A 50 -10.05 -2.50 2.60
CA GLN A 50 -9.96 -1.55 1.49
C GLN A 50 -8.68 -1.73 0.69
N LEU A 51 -7.54 -1.99 1.34
CA LEU A 51 -6.27 -2.27 0.66
C LEU A 51 -6.41 -3.46 -0.31
N ILE A 52 -6.90 -4.59 0.20
CA ILE A 52 -7.03 -5.83 -0.57
C ILE A 52 -8.04 -5.65 -1.72
N PHE A 53 -9.18 -5.03 -1.43
CA PHE A 53 -10.21 -4.77 -2.43
C PHE A 53 -9.69 -3.85 -3.55
N ASN A 54 -9.03 -2.74 -3.22
CA ASN A 54 -8.55 -1.80 -4.23
C ASN A 54 -7.31 -2.33 -4.98
N ALA A 55 -6.51 -3.19 -4.35
CA ALA A 55 -5.39 -3.84 -5.01
C ALA A 55 -5.84 -4.92 -6.00
N GLN A 56 -7.05 -5.48 -5.85
CA GLN A 56 -7.58 -6.52 -6.75
C GLN A 56 -6.63 -7.71 -6.96
N GLY A 57 -5.92 -8.11 -5.89
CA GLY A 57 -4.90 -9.17 -5.95
C GLY A 57 -3.58 -8.76 -6.62
N GLN A 58 -3.47 -7.53 -7.12
CA GLN A 58 -2.23 -6.99 -7.66
C GLN A 58 -1.31 -6.52 -6.55
N TYR A 59 -0.01 -6.47 -6.84
CA TYR A 59 1.01 -5.85 -6.00
C TYR A 59 1.23 -6.49 -4.64
N MET A 60 0.70 -7.70 -4.40
CA MET A 60 0.76 -8.33 -3.07
C MET A 60 2.19 -8.60 -2.64
N GLN A 61 2.97 -9.22 -3.53
CA GLN A 61 4.39 -9.45 -3.28
C GLN A 61 5.16 -8.12 -3.18
N GLU A 62 4.83 -7.15 -4.04
CA GLU A 62 5.48 -5.84 -4.03
C GLU A 62 5.19 -5.05 -2.76
N PHE A 63 4.01 -5.20 -2.14
CA PHE A 63 3.74 -4.62 -0.81
C PHE A 63 4.62 -5.28 0.25
N GLU A 64 4.72 -6.61 0.26
CA GLU A 64 5.59 -7.31 1.21
C GLU A 64 7.06 -6.85 1.09
N ASP A 65 7.59 -6.86 -0.14
CA ASP A 65 8.94 -6.42 -0.44
C ASP A 65 9.17 -4.95 -0.04
N MET A 66 8.20 -4.08 -0.33
CA MET A 66 8.26 -2.67 0.04
C MET A 66 8.28 -2.49 1.57
N LEU A 67 7.40 -3.18 2.31
CA LEU A 67 7.31 -3.05 3.77
C LEU A 67 8.58 -3.58 4.47
N LEU A 68 9.16 -4.66 3.94
CA LEU A 68 10.46 -5.18 4.39
C LEU A 68 11.58 -4.18 4.09
N THR A 69 11.61 -3.63 2.87
CA THR A 69 12.64 -2.67 2.43
C THR A 69 12.57 -1.36 3.22
N SER A 70 11.37 -0.89 3.56
CA SER A 70 11.16 0.33 4.35
C SER A 70 11.39 0.15 5.84
N GLY A 71 11.59 -1.09 6.31
CA GLY A 71 11.73 -1.40 7.74
C GLY A 71 10.42 -1.26 8.51
N SER A 72 9.27 -1.34 7.84
CA SER A 72 7.94 -1.15 8.43
C SER A 72 7.41 -2.45 9.03
N LEU A 73 8.04 -2.88 10.14
CA LEU A 73 7.84 -4.20 10.73
C LEU A 73 6.42 -4.46 11.25
N ILE A 74 5.76 -3.47 11.86
CA ILE A 74 4.39 -3.63 12.37
C ILE A 74 3.45 -3.73 11.19
N SER A 75 3.53 -2.79 10.25
CA SER A 75 2.77 -2.82 9.01
C SER A 75 2.95 -4.14 8.25
N HIS A 76 4.19 -4.64 8.14
CA HIS A 76 4.51 -5.93 7.52
C HIS A 76 3.84 -7.10 8.24
N GLN A 77 3.98 -7.19 9.57
CA GLN A 77 3.39 -8.28 10.36
C GLN A 77 1.88 -8.37 10.15
N TYR A 78 1.17 -7.24 10.22
CA TYR A 78 -0.28 -7.20 10.06
C TYR A 78 -0.72 -7.40 8.60
N TYR A 79 0.07 -6.92 7.64
CA TYR A 79 -0.16 -7.22 6.22
C TYR A 79 -0.11 -8.72 5.94
N VAL A 80 0.92 -9.43 6.44
CA VAL A 80 1.03 -10.89 6.28
C VAL A 80 -0.15 -11.62 6.93
N GLN A 81 -0.62 -11.17 8.09
CA GLN A 81 -1.82 -11.72 8.71
C GLN A 81 -3.07 -11.49 7.86
N ALA A 82 -3.22 -10.30 7.26
CA ALA A 82 -4.35 -9.99 6.38
C ALA A 82 -4.36 -10.91 5.14
N ILE A 83 -3.19 -11.16 4.55
CA ILE A 83 -3.07 -12.10 3.43
C ILE A 83 -3.42 -13.53 3.86
N ARG A 84 -2.99 -13.97 5.05
CA ARG A 84 -3.38 -15.29 5.58
C ARG A 84 -4.88 -15.43 5.75
N GLU A 85 -5.57 -14.42 6.29
CA GLU A 85 -7.03 -14.41 6.40
C GLU A 85 -7.71 -14.62 5.03
N CYS A 86 -7.18 -14.02 3.96
CA CYS A 86 -7.69 -14.22 2.60
C CYS A 86 -7.44 -15.63 2.06
N LEU A 87 -6.29 -16.22 2.38
CA LEU A 87 -5.91 -17.56 1.92
C LEU A 87 -6.66 -18.66 2.67
N ASP A 88 -6.90 -18.47 3.97
CA ASP A 88 -7.57 -19.45 4.83
C ASP A 88 -9.08 -19.55 4.56
N ASP A 89 -9.70 -18.49 3.99
CA ASP A 89 -11.13 -18.43 3.67
C ASP A 89 -11.36 -17.99 2.21
N ARG A 90 -10.91 -18.85 1.30
CA ARG A 90 -10.95 -18.59 -0.14
C ARG A 90 -12.36 -18.32 -0.68
N GLU A 91 -13.38 -18.99 -0.13
CA GLU A 91 -14.77 -18.79 -0.56
C GLU A 91 -15.25 -17.36 -0.24
N ASN A 92 -15.08 -16.89 1.00
CA ASN A 92 -15.45 -15.52 1.34
C ASN A 92 -14.55 -14.50 0.65
N PHE A 93 -13.28 -14.83 0.38
CA PHE A 93 -12.39 -13.99 -0.42
C PHE A 93 -12.94 -13.81 -1.84
N ASP A 94 -13.26 -14.90 -2.54
CA ASP A 94 -13.80 -14.82 -3.90
C ASP A 94 -15.13 -14.05 -3.92
N GLN A 95 -16.01 -14.26 -2.93
CA GLN A 95 -17.25 -13.48 -2.79
C GLN A 95 -16.96 -11.98 -2.53
N PHE A 96 -16.00 -11.67 -1.66
CA PHE A 96 -15.61 -10.30 -1.34
C PHE A 96 -15.09 -9.55 -2.58
N MET A 97 -14.19 -10.18 -3.33
CA MET A 97 -13.58 -9.59 -4.53
C MET A 97 -14.58 -9.34 -5.66
N ASN A 98 -15.68 -10.10 -5.71
CA ASN A 98 -16.75 -9.94 -6.70
C ASN A 98 -17.93 -9.08 -6.20
N SER A 99 -17.81 -8.46 -5.02
CA SER A 99 -18.87 -7.64 -4.40
C SER A 99 -18.68 -6.12 -4.64
N ASP A 100 -19.64 -5.32 -4.18
CA ASP A 100 -19.63 -3.85 -4.24
C ASP A 100 -18.92 -3.16 -3.05
N PHE A 101 -18.01 -3.87 -2.38
CA PHE A 101 -17.30 -3.50 -1.14
C PHE A 101 -18.19 -3.28 0.10
N VAL A 102 -19.38 -2.68 -0.06
CA VAL A 102 -20.31 -2.38 1.04
C VAL A 102 -21.10 -3.61 1.48
N SER A 103 -21.28 -4.60 0.59
CA SER A 103 -21.94 -5.88 0.90
C SER A 103 -21.33 -6.57 2.13
N PRO A 104 -22.16 -7.12 3.05
CA PRO A 104 -21.67 -7.88 4.19
C PRO A 104 -20.82 -9.08 3.75
N ASN A 105 -19.72 -9.34 4.46
CA ASN A 105 -18.82 -10.44 4.17
C ASN A 105 -17.97 -10.78 5.41
N ALA A 106 -17.88 -12.05 5.78
CA ALA A 106 -17.22 -12.47 7.02
C ALA A 106 -15.70 -12.22 7.00
N LEU A 107 -15.04 -12.38 5.84
CA LEU A 107 -13.63 -12.05 5.69
C LEU A 107 -13.42 -10.54 5.87
N LYS A 108 -14.28 -9.70 5.28
CA LYS A 108 -14.21 -8.24 5.45
C LYS A 108 -14.27 -7.83 6.92
N ASP A 109 -15.13 -8.48 7.71
CA ASP A 109 -15.24 -8.21 9.15
C ASP A 109 -13.96 -8.62 9.90
N ARG A 110 -13.33 -9.75 9.57
CA ARG A 110 -12.04 -10.16 10.17
C ARG A 110 -10.90 -9.21 9.79
N LEU A 111 -10.82 -8.80 8.52
CA LEU A 111 -9.85 -7.81 8.06
C LEU A 111 -10.05 -6.45 8.75
N HIS A 112 -11.29 -6.08 9.06
CA HIS A 112 -11.58 -4.89 9.85
C HIS A 112 -11.08 -5.03 11.29
N LEU A 113 -11.34 -6.15 11.95
CA LEU A 113 -10.80 -6.42 13.30
C LEU A 113 -9.27 -6.36 13.32
N LEU A 114 -8.62 -6.97 12.32
CA LEU A 114 -7.16 -6.93 12.17
C LEU A 114 -6.63 -5.51 12.00
N THR A 115 -7.37 -4.65 11.29
CA THR A 115 -7.04 -3.21 11.14
C THR A 115 -7.10 -2.50 12.50
N VAL A 116 -8.12 -2.79 13.32
CA VAL A 116 -8.24 -2.23 14.67
C VAL A 116 -7.06 -2.66 15.54
N GLU A 117 -6.65 -3.92 15.45
CA GLU A 117 -5.49 -4.44 16.18
C GLU A 117 -4.18 -3.79 15.73
N TYR A 118 -3.99 -3.60 14.42
CA TYR A 118 -2.84 -2.90 13.85
C TYR A 118 -2.69 -1.50 14.46
N PHE A 119 -3.75 -0.69 14.47
CA PHE A 119 -3.69 0.65 15.06
C PHE A 119 -3.48 0.61 16.59
N ARG A 120 -4.06 -0.35 17.30
CA ARG A 120 -3.82 -0.55 18.74
C ARG A 120 -2.38 -0.91 19.05
N ALA A 121 -1.72 -1.65 18.15
CA ALA A 121 -0.30 -1.97 18.25
C ALA A 121 0.63 -0.78 17.93
N GLY A 122 0.07 0.40 17.63
CA GLY A 122 0.83 1.58 17.23
C GLY A 122 1.22 1.59 15.75
N GLY A 123 0.50 0.82 14.92
CA GLY A 123 0.66 0.79 13.49
C GLY A 123 0.47 2.16 12.85
N ASP A 124 1.52 2.65 12.21
CA ASP A 124 1.53 3.90 11.45
C ASP A 124 2.64 3.81 10.39
N LEU A 125 2.27 3.37 9.19
CA LEU A 125 3.21 3.17 8.09
C LEU A 125 4.02 4.45 7.80
N MET A 126 3.42 5.64 7.88
CA MET A 126 4.12 6.88 7.56
C MET A 126 5.20 7.20 8.59
N LYS A 127 4.96 6.85 9.86
CA LYS A 127 5.95 6.92 10.91
C LYS A 127 7.03 5.85 10.75
N GLU A 128 6.63 4.60 10.50
CA GLU A 128 7.56 3.48 10.33
C GLU A 128 8.50 3.66 9.13
N ALA A 129 7.97 4.12 7.98
CA ALA A 129 8.74 4.28 6.75
C ALA A 129 9.45 5.64 6.61
N SER A 130 9.40 6.51 7.63
CA SER A 130 9.89 7.89 7.51
C SER A 130 11.38 7.96 7.18
N ASP A 131 12.21 7.12 7.81
CA ASP A 131 13.66 7.10 7.56
C ASP A 131 14.00 6.56 6.17
N TYR A 132 13.26 5.54 5.73
CA TYR A 132 13.39 5.00 4.38
C TYR A 132 13.04 6.05 3.33
N PHE A 133 11.93 6.77 3.51
CA PHE A 133 11.54 7.86 2.60
C PHE A 133 12.64 8.91 2.48
N LEU A 134 13.16 9.42 3.60
CA LEU A 134 14.22 10.44 3.61
C LEU A 134 15.48 9.96 2.87
N LYS A 135 15.80 8.66 2.97
CA LYS A 135 16.93 8.04 2.27
C LYS A 135 16.72 8.01 0.75
N ILE A 136 15.51 7.73 0.28
CA ILE A 136 15.24 7.56 -1.16
C ILE A 136 14.77 8.85 -1.86
N GLN A 137 14.29 9.84 -1.09
CA GLN A 137 13.75 11.09 -1.60
C GLN A 137 14.62 11.76 -2.68
N PRO A 138 15.95 11.93 -2.52
CA PRO A 138 16.76 12.58 -3.56
C PRO A 138 16.77 11.83 -4.90
N LYS A 139 16.68 10.49 -4.87
CA LYS A 139 16.62 9.68 -6.09
C LYS A 139 15.29 9.83 -6.79
N VAL A 140 14.21 9.90 -6.02
CA VAL A 140 12.85 10.09 -6.54
C VAL A 140 12.73 11.47 -7.18
N GLU A 141 13.26 12.51 -6.54
CA GLU A 141 13.33 13.87 -7.10
C GLU A 141 14.12 13.90 -8.41
N SER A 142 15.30 13.27 -8.44
CA SER A 142 16.11 13.19 -9.65
C SER A 142 15.40 12.42 -10.78
N TRP A 143 14.65 11.38 -10.44
CA TRP A 143 13.86 10.64 -11.42
C TRP A 143 12.73 11.50 -11.98
N ILE A 144 11.95 12.17 -11.11
CA ILE A 144 10.87 13.07 -11.54
C ILE A 144 11.43 14.18 -12.46
N ALA A 145 12.54 14.82 -12.08
CA ALA A 145 13.15 15.90 -12.86
C ALA A 145 13.67 15.46 -14.24
N SER A 146 13.96 14.17 -14.44
CA SER A 146 14.39 13.62 -15.73
C SER A 146 13.23 13.12 -16.60
N HIS A 147 12.00 13.13 -16.07
CA HIS A 147 10.81 12.60 -16.73
C HIS A 147 9.62 13.59 -16.71
N ALA A 148 9.82 14.82 -16.25
CA ALA A 148 8.86 15.93 -16.29
C ALA A 148 9.19 16.85 -17.47
#